data_AF-A0A2H0YW94-F1
#
_entry.id   AF-A0A2H0YW94-F1
#
_cell.length_a   1.000
_cell.length_b   1.000
_cell.length_c   1.000
_cell.angle_alpha   90.00
_cell.angle_beta   90.00
_cell.angle_gamma   90.00
#
_symmetry.space_group_name_H-M   'P 1'
#
loop_
_entity.id
_entity.type
_entity.pdbx_description
1 polymer ?
#
loop_
_entity_poly.entity_id
_entity_poly.type
_entity_poly.pdbx_seq_one_letter_code
_entity_poly.pdbx_strand_id
1 'polypeptide(L)'
;LARVVGYSKLGQTLPSIHMSAGSIDDIILLQKHMRDASIRFGYTELLQPSFYGKGKLVWATLPEHEHRTVANPLDAEQQYLRADVLPGMIAVAEHSRKAHANVKVFELGQVFWKNMKPGTHEWRIGWVVSFQDGGEFIEIQEDIAEIFSLVLGVAKRDIHIGAGTNLRDIKIGTTPVGLLTLRPLKKGMTSACIECSLSELLLHKVKRMYHPPSKFPSTFRDVSVIVPISMDTFTLRRQLFQASMFVHDVKLFDAHPQSDTTVSFAFHLEFA
;
A
#
# COMPACT_ATOMS: atom_id res chain seq x y z
N LEU A 1 24.60 21.84 43.16
CA LEU A 1 24.82 20.96 44.33
C LEU A 1 25.18 19.53 43.90
N ALA A 2 24.34 18.80 43.17
CA ALA A 2 24.65 17.42 42.70
C ALA A 2 25.99 17.30 41.92
N ARG A 3 26.26 18.22 40.98
CA ARG A 3 27.54 18.29 40.24
C ARG A 3 28.76 18.46 41.16
N VAL A 4 28.61 19.14 42.30
CA VAL A 4 29.70 19.42 43.26
C VAL A 4 29.93 18.23 44.19
N VAL A 5 28.87 17.53 44.59
CA VAL A 5 28.93 16.32 45.42
C VAL A 5 29.50 15.12 44.65
N GLY A 6 29.28 15.10 43.33
CA GLY A 6 29.72 14.04 42.42
C GLY A 6 28.61 13.01 42.20
N TYR A 7 28.21 12.83 40.94
CA TYR A 7 27.09 11.96 40.56
C TYR A 7 27.28 10.50 41.01
N SER A 8 28.51 10.03 41.09
CA SER A 8 28.85 8.68 41.58
C SER A 8 28.54 8.46 43.06
N LYS A 9 28.39 9.53 43.85
CA LYS A 9 28.06 9.45 45.28
C LYS A 9 26.56 9.51 45.56
N LEU A 10 25.73 9.72 44.53
CA LEU A 10 24.29 9.65 44.66
C LEU A 10 23.88 8.17 44.62
N GLY A 11 23.11 7.71 45.61
CA GLY A 11 22.56 6.37 45.62
C GLY A 11 21.67 6.11 44.40
N GLN A 12 21.64 4.87 43.92
CA GLN A 12 20.77 4.45 42.84
C GLN A 12 19.53 3.77 43.42
N THR A 13 18.35 4.18 42.99
CA THR A 13 17.09 3.53 43.33
C THR A 13 16.25 3.40 42.08
N LEU A 14 15.53 2.29 41.93
CA LEU A 14 14.53 2.19 40.86
C LEU A 14 13.40 3.19 41.13
N PRO A 15 12.93 3.91 40.11
CA PRO A 15 11.75 4.74 40.27
C PRO A 15 10.55 3.85 40.58
N SER A 16 9.74 4.23 41.56
CA SER A 16 8.45 3.60 41.78
C SER A 16 7.51 3.98 40.63
N ILE A 17 7.15 3.02 39.79
CA ILE A 17 6.26 3.23 38.65
C ILE A 17 4.90 2.60 38.98
N HIS A 18 3.84 3.42 38.96
CA HIS A 18 2.48 2.91 38.94
C HIS A 18 2.14 2.47 37.52
N MET A 19 2.00 1.16 37.30
CA MET A 19 1.59 0.61 36.01
C MET A 19 0.08 0.77 35.81
N SER A 20 -0.31 1.53 34.79
CA SER A 20 -1.64 1.44 34.19
C SER A 20 -1.55 0.67 32.88
N ALA A 21 -2.64 0.00 32.49
CA ALA A 21 -2.72 -0.60 31.17
C ALA A 21 -2.77 0.52 30.11
N GLY A 22 -1.64 0.76 29.45
CA GLY A 22 -1.58 1.68 28.31
C GLY A 22 -2.20 1.03 27.07
N SER A 23 -2.97 1.81 26.29
CA SER A 23 -3.37 1.43 24.94
C SER A 23 -2.24 1.79 23.97
N ILE A 24 -1.83 0.84 23.12
CA ILE A 24 -0.94 1.14 22.00
C ILE A 24 -1.76 1.86 20.92
N ASP A 25 -1.20 2.91 20.33
CA ASP A 25 -1.82 3.60 19.19
C ASP A 25 -2.00 2.61 18.03
N ASP A 26 -3.23 2.55 17.51
CA ASP A 26 -3.61 1.65 16.43
C ASP A 26 -2.77 1.86 15.16
N ILE A 27 -2.28 3.09 14.92
CA ILE A 27 -1.39 3.38 13.80
C ILE A 27 -0.03 2.71 13.96
N ILE A 28 0.50 2.63 15.19
CA ILE A 28 1.77 1.97 15.51
C ILE A 28 1.63 0.47 15.28
N LEU A 29 0.51 -0.10 15.71
CA LEU A 29 0.21 -1.51 15.49
C LEU A 29 0.04 -1.81 13.99
N LEU A 30 -0.63 -0.93 13.25
CA LEU A 30 -0.79 -1.06 11.81
C LEU A 30 0.57 -1.00 11.08
N GLN A 31 1.44 -0.05 11.43
CA GLN A 31 2.80 0.03 10.87
C GLN A 31 3.57 -1.27 11.09
N LYS A 32 3.52 -1.82 12.30
CA LYS A 32 4.17 -3.09 12.63
C LYS A 32 3.65 -4.22 11.74
N HIS A 33 2.33 -4.39 11.65
CA HIS A 33 1.74 -5.47 10.84
C HIS A 33 1.99 -5.31 9.35
N MET A 34 1.93 -4.08 8.81
CA MET A 34 2.25 -3.79 7.42
C MET A 34 3.72 -4.08 7.09
N ARG A 35 4.64 -3.74 8.00
CA ARG A 35 6.07 -4.10 7.89
C ARG A 35 6.26 -5.61 7.87
N ASP A 36 5.73 -6.30 8.88
CA ASP A 36 5.87 -7.76 9.02
C ASP A 36 5.27 -8.49 7.81
N ALA A 37 4.12 -8.04 7.30
CA ALA A 37 3.53 -8.58 6.09
C ALA A 37 4.42 -8.32 4.87
N SER A 38 4.84 -7.07 4.62
CA SER A 38 5.69 -6.73 3.47
C SER A 38 6.98 -7.56 3.41
N ILE A 39 7.63 -7.78 4.57
CA ILE A 39 8.82 -8.64 4.67
C ILE A 39 8.48 -10.09 4.29
N ARG A 40 7.34 -10.62 4.74
CA ARG A 40 6.90 -11.99 4.39
C ARG A 40 6.63 -12.17 2.89
N PHE A 41 6.22 -11.12 2.20
CA PHE A 41 6.07 -11.10 0.73
C PHE A 41 7.39 -10.85 -0.03
N GLY A 42 8.52 -10.81 0.68
CA GLY A 42 9.85 -10.69 0.08
C GLY A 42 10.27 -9.26 -0.25
N TYR A 43 9.60 -8.24 0.30
CA TYR A 43 10.05 -6.86 0.16
C TYR A 43 11.14 -6.52 1.19
N THR A 44 12.12 -5.73 0.77
CA THR A 44 13.17 -5.18 1.65
C THR A 44 12.78 -3.79 2.15
N GLU A 45 12.82 -3.56 3.46
CA GLU A 45 12.52 -2.24 4.04
C GLU A 45 13.68 -1.26 3.75
N LEU A 46 13.34 -0.08 3.24
CA LEU A 46 14.26 1.04 3.10
C LEU A 46 13.97 2.09 4.16
N LEU A 47 15.01 2.75 4.64
CA LEU A 47 14.92 3.91 5.52
C LEU A 47 15.53 5.10 4.81
N GLN A 48 14.70 5.99 4.26
CA GLN A 48 15.15 7.17 3.54
C GLN A 48 14.98 8.43 4.41
N PRO A 49 15.85 9.45 4.25
CA PRO A 49 15.61 10.75 4.84
C PRO A 49 14.27 11.33 4.38
N SER A 50 13.58 12.03 5.27
CA SER A 50 12.35 12.78 4.93
C SER A 50 12.62 14.05 4.11
N PHE A 51 13.87 14.26 3.68
CA PHE A 51 14.32 15.40 2.89
C PHE A 51 14.84 14.93 1.54
N TYR A 52 14.67 15.79 0.54
CA TYR A 52 15.14 15.57 -0.82
C TYR A 52 15.36 16.88 -1.57
N GLY A 53 16.28 16.83 -2.53
CA GLY A 53 16.59 17.94 -3.42
C GLY A 53 15.72 17.95 -4.67
N LYS A 54 15.88 19.02 -5.44
CA LYS A 54 15.15 19.25 -6.69
C LYS A 54 15.27 18.09 -7.69
N GLY A 55 16.41 17.40 -7.72
CA GLY A 55 16.65 16.26 -8.62
C GLY A 55 15.68 15.09 -8.42
N LYS A 56 15.19 14.87 -7.20
CA LYS A 56 14.24 13.78 -6.90
C LYS A 56 12.77 14.15 -7.16
N LEU A 57 12.47 15.43 -7.45
CA LEU A 57 11.09 15.86 -7.78
C LEU A 57 10.57 15.22 -9.07
N VAL A 58 11.46 14.77 -9.97
CA VAL A 58 11.07 14.00 -11.17
C VAL A 58 10.31 12.71 -10.82
N TRP A 59 10.54 12.17 -9.62
CA TRP A 59 9.86 10.97 -9.11
C TRP A 59 8.76 11.29 -8.09
N ALA A 60 8.52 12.56 -7.77
CA ALA A 60 7.39 12.95 -6.93
C ALA A 60 6.07 12.75 -7.67
N THR A 61 4.97 12.66 -6.92
CA THR A 61 3.61 12.64 -7.48
C THR A 61 3.07 14.06 -7.61
N LEU A 62 3.44 14.95 -6.68
CA LEU A 62 3.02 16.34 -6.68
C LEU A 62 3.93 17.24 -7.53
N PRO A 63 3.43 18.39 -8.01
CA PRO A 63 4.26 19.40 -8.65
C PRO A 63 5.13 20.14 -7.63
N GLU A 64 6.27 20.70 -8.07
CA GLU A 64 7.26 21.37 -7.21
C GLU A 64 6.65 22.44 -6.29
N HIS A 65 5.69 23.23 -6.79
CA HIS A 65 5.10 24.34 -6.02
C HIS A 65 4.20 23.90 -4.85
N GLU A 66 3.80 22.62 -4.80
CA GLU A 66 3.03 22.00 -3.71
C GLU A 66 3.90 21.37 -2.63
N HIS A 67 5.22 21.36 -2.83
CA HIS A 67 6.16 20.86 -1.86
C HIS A 67 6.45 21.89 -0.77
N ARG A 68 6.69 21.40 0.46
CA ARG A 68 7.11 22.24 1.58
C ARG A 68 8.63 22.40 1.55
N THR A 69 9.10 23.64 1.54
CA THR A 69 10.53 23.98 1.54
C THR A 69 11.10 24.11 2.94
N VAL A 70 12.38 23.78 3.10
CA VAL A 70 13.14 24.00 4.32
C VAL A 70 13.75 25.41 4.27
N ALA A 71 13.55 26.20 5.32
CA ALA A 71 14.04 27.58 5.36
C ALA A 71 15.57 27.69 5.41
N ASN A 72 16.23 26.73 6.07
CA ASN A 72 17.68 26.67 6.19
C ASN A 72 18.17 25.24 5.90
N PRO A 73 18.21 24.81 4.62
CA PRO A 73 18.65 23.48 4.26
C PRO A 73 20.17 23.34 4.45
N LEU A 74 20.64 22.16 4.86
CA LEU A 74 22.08 21.89 5.01
C LEU A 74 22.81 21.92 3.66
N ASP A 75 22.15 21.44 2.61
CA ASP A 75 22.66 21.39 1.23
C ASP A 75 21.49 21.39 0.21
N ALA A 76 21.82 21.35 -1.08
CA ALA A 76 20.84 21.32 -2.17
C ALA A 76 20.01 20.02 -2.22
N GLU A 77 20.47 18.94 -1.60
CA GLU A 77 19.77 17.66 -1.53
C GLU A 77 18.74 17.61 -0.39
N GLN A 78 18.62 18.67 0.43
CA GLN A 78 17.70 18.76 1.55
C GLN A 78 16.76 19.97 1.49
N GLN A 79 16.46 20.46 0.28
CA GLN A 79 15.65 21.66 0.06
C GLN A 79 14.16 21.49 0.38
N TYR A 80 13.62 20.28 0.23
CA TYR A 80 12.20 19.99 0.38
C TYR A 80 11.98 18.90 1.43
N LEU A 81 10.85 18.99 2.14
CA LEU A 81 10.28 17.85 2.87
C LEU A 81 9.50 16.96 1.90
N ARG A 82 9.65 15.65 2.02
CA ARG A 82 9.01 14.68 1.11
C ARG A 82 7.49 14.76 1.15
N ALA A 83 6.88 14.83 -0.03
CA ALA A 83 5.45 14.76 -0.24
C ALA A 83 4.95 13.31 -0.46
N ASP A 84 5.86 12.42 -0.83
CA ASP A 84 5.64 11.01 -1.16
C ASP A 84 6.83 10.21 -0.61
N VAL A 85 6.67 8.92 -0.29
CA VAL A 85 7.79 8.02 0.08
C VAL A 85 8.48 7.44 -1.16
N LEU A 86 7.80 7.41 -2.31
CA LEU A 86 8.27 6.82 -3.56
C LEU A 86 9.62 7.36 -4.12
N PRO A 87 9.91 8.68 -4.11
CA PRO A 87 11.07 9.22 -4.82
C PRO A 87 12.42 8.61 -4.40
N GLY A 88 12.61 8.40 -3.10
CA GLY A 88 13.81 7.77 -2.57
C GLY A 88 13.92 6.29 -3.00
N MET A 89 12.81 5.57 -2.94
CA MET A 89 12.75 4.16 -3.32
C MET A 89 13.00 3.94 -4.81
N ILE A 90 12.44 4.79 -5.67
CA ILE A 90 12.64 4.73 -7.13
C ILE A 90 14.12 4.98 -7.47
N ALA A 91 14.76 5.94 -6.81
CA ALA A 91 16.18 6.21 -6.99
C ALA A 91 17.04 4.98 -6.61
N VAL A 92 16.68 4.29 -5.53
CA VAL A 92 17.34 3.05 -5.10
C VAL A 92 17.12 1.94 -6.14
N ALA A 93 15.90 1.76 -6.63
CA ALA A 93 15.61 0.77 -7.67
C ALA A 93 16.42 1.03 -8.95
N GLU A 94 16.54 2.29 -9.38
CA GLU A 94 17.34 2.66 -10.54
C GLU A 94 18.85 2.40 -10.35
N HIS A 95 19.36 2.63 -9.14
CA HIS A 95 20.77 2.42 -8.81
C HIS A 95 21.14 0.94 -8.68
N SER A 96 20.32 0.17 -7.95
CA SER A 96 20.53 -1.26 -7.65
C SER A 96 20.42 -2.17 -8.88
N ARG A 97 19.85 -1.64 -9.97
CA ARG A 97 19.69 -2.30 -11.27
C ARG A 97 20.96 -2.94 -11.85
N LYS A 98 22.14 -2.40 -11.52
CA LYS A 98 23.41 -2.96 -12.02
C LYS A 98 23.73 -4.33 -11.40
N ALA A 99 23.27 -4.57 -10.18
CA ALA A 99 23.58 -5.79 -9.41
C ALA A 99 22.39 -6.75 -9.33
N HIS A 100 21.16 -6.24 -9.44
CA HIS A 100 19.94 -7.02 -9.27
C HIS A 100 18.98 -6.77 -10.43
N ALA A 101 18.49 -7.84 -11.07
CA ALA A 101 17.52 -7.76 -12.17
C ALA A 101 16.16 -7.23 -11.68
N ASN A 102 15.71 -7.72 -10.52
CA ASN A 102 14.45 -7.35 -9.89
C ASN A 102 14.72 -6.76 -8.51
N VAL A 103 14.20 -5.56 -8.26
CA VAL A 103 14.29 -4.88 -6.96
C VAL A 103 12.89 -4.86 -6.38
N LYS A 104 12.72 -5.35 -5.13
CA LYS A 104 11.44 -5.40 -4.43
C LYS A 104 11.62 -4.76 -3.05
N VAL A 105 11.20 -3.51 -2.93
CA VAL A 105 11.46 -2.68 -1.74
C VAL A 105 10.19 -2.00 -1.24
N PHE A 106 10.16 -1.69 0.05
CA PHE A 106 9.07 -0.94 0.66
C PHE A 106 9.60 0.08 1.67
N GLU A 107 8.81 1.10 1.99
CA GLU A 107 9.13 2.06 3.04
C GLU A 107 7.87 2.49 3.79
N LEU A 108 7.99 2.64 5.11
CA LEU A 108 7.02 3.31 5.97
C LEU A 108 7.57 4.68 6.35
N GLY A 109 6.85 5.74 6.00
CA GLY A 109 7.38 7.09 6.13
C GLY A 109 6.32 8.16 6.37
N GLN A 110 6.77 9.25 6.98
CA GLN A 110 5.98 10.47 7.12
C GLN A 110 6.13 11.33 5.86
N VAL A 111 5.00 11.87 5.39
CA VAL A 111 4.95 12.82 4.28
C VAL A 111 4.38 14.16 4.74
N PHE A 112 4.76 15.21 4.01
CA PHE A 112 4.49 16.60 4.35
C PHE A 112 4.07 17.40 3.11
N TRP A 113 2.85 17.90 3.11
CA TRP A 113 2.36 18.77 2.03
C TRP A 113 2.32 20.24 2.44
N LYS A 114 2.42 21.13 1.46
CA LYS A 114 2.43 22.58 1.70
C LYS A 114 1.14 23.09 2.35
N ASN A 115 0.00 22.52 1.98
CA ASN A 115 -1.32 22.87 2.50
C ASN A 115 -1.65 22.30 3.89
N MET A 116 -0.82 21.40 4.43
CA MET A 116 -1.00 20.88 5.80
C MET A 116 -0.69 21.95 6.84
N LYS A 117 -1.26 21.81 8.04
CA LYS A 117 -0.88 22.65 9.17
C LYS A 117 0.63 22.45 9.48
N PRO A 118 1.36 23.50 9.91
CA PRO A 118 2.72 23.33 10.40
C PRO A 118 2.77 22.31 11.55
N GLY A 119 3.75 21.40 11.51
CA GLY A 119 3.93 20.34 12.51
C GLY A 119 3.07 19.09 12.32
N THR A 120 2.16 19.06 11.35
CA THR A 120 1.40 17.85 11.02
C THR A 120 2.06 17.06 9.89
N HIS A 121 1.84 15.76 9.89
CA HIS A 121 2.33 14.81 8.90
C HIS A 121 1.29 13.70 8.68
N GLU A 122 1.42 12.98 7.57
CA GLU A 122 0.65 11.77 7.32
C GLU A 122 1.61 10.57 7.23
N TRP A 123 1.21 9.44 7.82
CA TRP A 123 1.93 8.19 7.66
C TRP A 123 1.50 7.49 6.38
N ARG A 124 2.47 7.17 5.54
CA ARG A 124 2.28 6.42 4.31
C ARG A 124 3.18 5.20 4.26
N ILE A 125 2.72 4.22 3.49
CA ILE A 125 3.51 3.05 3.09
C ILE A 125 3.64 3.05 1.57
N GLY A 126 4.85 2.79 1.09
CA GLY A 126 5.16 2.67 -0.32
C GLY A 126 5.78 1.33 -0.65
N TRP A 127 5.49 0.81 -1.84
CA TRP A 127 6.15 -0.35 -2.43
C TRP A 127 6.67 0.01 -3.82
N VAL A 128 7.90 -0.39 -4.13
CA VAL A 128 8.47 -0.25 -5.46
C VAL A 128 9.02 -1.61 -5.89
N VAL A 129 8.57 -2.05 -7.06
CA VAL A 129 9.08 -3.25 -7.69
C VAL A 129 9.49 -2.94 -9.12
N SER A 130 10.74 -3.25 -9.48
CA SER A 130 11.24 -3.07 -10.83
C SER A 130 11.31 -4.40 -11.59
N PHE A 131 10.89 -4.38 -12.84
CA PHE A 131 10.84 -5.53 -13.74
C PHE A 131 11.20 -5.13 -15.18
N GLN A 132 11.56 -6.11 -16.01
CA GLN A 132 11.78 -5.93 -17.45
C GLN A 132 10.55 -6.33 -18.26
N ASP A 133 9.85 -7.37 -17.83
CA ASP A 133 8.66 -7.92 -18.49
C ASP A 133 7.39 -7.62 -17.69
N GLY A 134 6.22 -7.65 -18.35
CA GLY A 134 4.95 -7.23 -17.72
C GLY A 134 4.34 -8.25 -16.75
N GLY A 135 4.91 -9.44 -16.57
CA GLY A 135 4.33 -10.52 -15.77
C GLY A 135 4.33 -10.22 -14.27
N GLU A 136 5.43 -9.65 -13.78
CA GLU A 136 5.64 -9.26 -12.39
C GLU A 136 4.65 -8.18 -11.92
N PHE A 137 4.06 -7.44 -12.86
CA PHE A 137 3.04 -6.44 -12.54
C PHE A 137 1.80 -7.04 -11.89
N ILE A 138 1.36 -8.22 -12.35
CA ILE A 138 0.18 -8.91 -11.81
C ILE A 138 0.50 -9.45 -10.41
N GLU A 139 1.70 -10.00 -10.21
CA GLU A 139 2.15 -10.51 -8.91
C GLU A 139 2.12 -9.42 -7.83
N ILE A 140 2.50 -8.20 -8.16
CA ILE A 140 2.51 -7.06 -7.22
C ILE A 140 1.09 -6.69 -6.80
N GLN A 141 0.13 -6.72 -7.74
CA GLN A 141 -1.27 -6.45 -7.43
C GLN A 141 -1.82 -7.48 -6.44
N GLU A 142 -1.49 -8.76 -6.66
CA GLU A 142 -1.87 -9.85 -5.77
C GLU A 142 -1.19 -9.76 -4.40
N ASP A 143 0.10 -9.42 -4.35
CA ASP A 143 0.83 -9.18 -3.11
C ASP A 143 0.15 -8.10 -2.26
N ILE A 144 -0.16 -6.94 -2.85
CA ILE A 144 -0.79 -5.84 -2.12
C ILE A 144 -2.19 -6.25 -1.64
N ALA A 145 -2.97 -6.94 -2.48
CA ALA A 145 -4.28 -7.43 -2.09
C ALA A 145 -4.20 -8.44 -0.92
N GLU A 146 -3.22 -9.34 -0.92
CA GLU A 146 -2.99 -10.29 0.16
C GLU A 146 -2.48 -9.61 1.43
N ILE A 147 -1.53 -8.68 1.32
CA ILE A 147 -1.05 -7.88 2.46
C ILE A 147 -2.21 -7.15 3.13
N PHE A 148 -3.07 -6.49 2.36
CA PHE A 148 -4.24 -5.79 2.91
C PHE A 148 -5.23 -6.76 3.54
N SER A 149 -5.52 -7.90 2.90
CA SER A 149 -6.43 -8.90 3.47
C SER A 149 -5.90 -9.48 4.79
N LEU A 150 -4.59 -9.75 4.86
CA LEU A 150 -3.94 -10.29 6.03
C LEU A 150 -3.89 -9.27 7.17
N VAL A 151 -3.50 -8.02 6.89
CA VAL A 151 -3.25 -6.99 7.91
C VAL A 151 -4.54 -6.31 8.37
N LEU A 152 -5.45 -6.01 7.44
CA LEU A 152 -6.69 -5.30 7.74
C LEU A 152 -7.85 -6.25 8.04
N GLY A 153 -7.76 -7.52 7.64
CA GLY A 153 -8.86 -8.48 7.80
C GLY A 153 -10.03 -8.25 6.84
N VAL A 154 -9.84 -7.43 5.81
CA VAL A 154 -10.82 -7.23 4.73
C VAL A 154 -10.78 -8.41 3.76
N ALA A 155 -11.92 -8.74 3.15
CA ALA A 155 -11.94 -9.77 2.13
C ALA A 155 -11.24 -9.26 0.86
N LYS A 156 -10.46 -10.11 0.19
CA LYS A 156 -9.78 -9.73 -1.08
C LYS A 156 -10.71 -9.13 -2.12
N ARG A 157 -11.97 -9.58 -2.16
CA ARG A 157 -12.99 -9.07 -3.08
C ARG A 157 -13.32 -7.58 -2.89
N ASP A 158 -13.09 -7.06 -1.70
CA ASP A 158 -13.35 -5.65 -1.37
C ASP A 158 -12.14 -4.77 -1.69
N ILE A 159 -10.98 -5.36 -2.01
CA ILE A 159 -9.79 -4.63 -2.44
C ILE A 159 -9.82 -4.51 -3.96
N HIS A 160 -9.75 -3.28 -4.44
CA HIS A 160 -9.83 -2.97 -5.85
C HIS A 160 -8.63 -2.15 -6.29
N ILE A 161 -7.97 -2.61 -7.35
CA ILE A 161 -6.94 -1.87 -8.07
C ILE A 161 -7.53 -1.56 -9.44
N GLY A 162 -7.72 -0.26 -9.72
CA GLY A 162 -8.42 0.20 -10.91
C GLY A 162 -7.77 -0.22 -12.22
N ALA A 163 -8.54 -0.15 -13.32
CA ALA A 163 -8.02 -0.32 -14.66
C ALA A 163 -7.29 0.97 -15.11
N GLY A 164 -6.14 0.82 -15.76
CA GLY A 164 -5.35 1.94 -16.27
C GLY A 164 -4.00 1.50 -16.83
N THR A 165 -3.46 2.25 -17.79
CA THR A 165 -2.16 1.95 -18.38
C THR A 165 -1.02 2.32 -17.43
N ASN A 166 -1.03 3.54 -16.88
CA ASN A 166 0.08 4.06 -16.07
C ASN A 166 -0.30 4.47 -14.64
N LEU A 167 -1.58 4.77 -14.39
CA LEU A 167 -2.09 5.21 -13.08
C LEU A 167 -3.33 4.38 -12.75
N ARG A 168 -3.39 3.84 -11.54
CA ARG A 168 -4.51 3.06 -11.04
C ARG A 168 -4.81 3.44 -9.60
N ASP A 169 -6.06 3.75 -9.30
CA ASP A 169 -6.50 3.93 -7.92
C ASP A 169 -6.50 2.59 -7.18
N ILE A 170 -6.14 2.62 -5.90
CA ILE A 170 -6.35 1.50 -4.98
C ILE A 170 -7.47 1.88 -4.01
N LYS A 171 -8.51 1.06 -3.97
CA LYS A 171 -9.72 1.28 -3.17
C LYS A 171 -10.00 0.08 -2.29
N ILE A 172 -10.56 0.32 -1.12
CA ILE A 172 -11.24 -0.71 -0.32
C ILE A 172 -12.73 -0.34 -0.28
N GLY A 173 -13.56 -1.22 -0.84
CA GLY A 173 -14.95 -0.90 -1.15
C GLY A 173 -15.05 0.30 -2.11
N THR A 174 -15.53 1.44 -1.61
CA THR A 174 -15.60 2.70 -2.37
C THR A 174 -14.54 3.73 -1.96
N THR A 175 -13.79 3.46 -0.89
CA THR A 175 -12.87 4.42 -0.28
C THR A 175 -11.49 4.33 -0.94
N PRO A 176 -10.93 5.42 -1.48
CA PRO A 176 -9.57 5.44 -2.00
C PRO A 176 -8.57 5.35 -0.84
N VAL A 177 -7.65 4.39 -0.92
CA VAL A 177 -6.62 4.16 0.10
C VAL A 177 -5.20 4.42 -0.43
N GLY A 178 -5.04 4.46 -1.76
CA GLY A 178 -3.74 4.74 -2.37
C GLY A 178 -3.77 4.74 -3.89
N LEU A 179 -2.59 4.77 -4.48
CA LEU A 179 -2.36 4.84 -5.92
C LEU A 179 -1.26 3.87 -6.32
N LEU A 180 -1.42 3.26 -7.49
CA LEU A 180 -0.40 2.52 -8.20
C LEU A 180 -0.01 3.33 -9.44
N THR A 181 1.29 3.48 -9.66
CA THR A 181 1.85 4.09 -10.87
C THR A 181 2.87 3.17 -11.52
N LEU A 182 2.83 3.06 -12.85
CA LEU A 182 3.92 2.50 -13.63
C LEU A 182 4.85 3.62 -14.07
N ARG A 183 6.13 3.51 -13.70
CA ARG A 183 7.15 4.50 -14.04
C ARG A 183 8.27 3.84 -14.84
N PRO A 184 8.55 4.30 -16.07
CA PRO A 184 9.66 3.78 -16.84
C PRO A 184 10.98 4.18 -16.19
N LEU A 185 11.89 3.22 -16.12
CA LEU A 185 13.28 3.37 -15.69
C LEU A 185 14.21 3.28 -16.90
N LYS A 186 15.50 3.56 -16.70
CA LYS A 186 16.51 3.47 -17.77
C LYS A 186 16.62 2.04 -18.33
N LYS A 187 16.98 1.94 -19.61
CA LYS A 187 17.22 0.68 -20.36
C LYS A 187 16.01 -0.25 -20.47
N GLY A 188 14.81 0.31 -20.64
CA GLY A 188 13.60 -0.47 -20.92
C GLY A 188 12.96 -1.16 -19.71
N MET A 189 13.49 -0.93 -18.50
CA MET A 189 12.85 -1.40 -17.27
C MET A 189 11.67 -0.53 -16.89
N THR A 190 10.72 -1.11 -16.18
CA THR A 190 9.58 -0.41 -15.59
C THR A 190 9.52 -0.70 -14.10
N SER A 191 9.13 0.28 -13.30
CA SER A 191 8.80 0.08 -11.89
C SER A 191 7.32 0.29 -11.65
N ALA A 192 6.68 -0.66 -10.97
CA ALA A 192 5.41 -0.41 -10.32
C ALA A 192 5.65 0.20 -8.95
N CYS A 193 5.05 1.36 -8.73
CA CYS A 193 5.21 2.18 -7.55
C CYS A 193 3.85 2.39 -6.91
N ILE A 194 3.67 1.87 -5.70
CA ILE A 194 2.41 1.90 -4.96
C ILE A 194 2.62 2.74 -3.73
N GLU A 195 1.70 3.67 -3.45
CA GLU A 195 1.70 4.45 -2.22
C GLU A 195 0.30 4.52 -1.62
N CYS A 196 0.19 4.23 -0.33
CA CYS A 196 -1.07 4.18 0.40
C CYS A 196 -1.00 4.97 1.71
N SER A 197 -2.14 5.55 2.10
CA SER A 197 -2.31 6.22 3.38
C SER A 197 -2.57 5.21 4.50
N LEU A 198 -1.77 5.24 5.57
CA LEU A 198 -2.02 4.36 6.72
C LEU A 198 -3.28 4.76 7.48
N SER A 199 -3.63 6.04 7.50
CA SER A 199 -4.87 6.52 8.13
C SER A 199 -6.10 5.97 7.42
N GLU A 200 -6.12 6.02 6.08
CA GLU A 200 -7.23 5.47 5.28
C GLU A 200 -7.31 3.93 5.38
N LEU A 201 -6.17 3.24 5.38
CA LEU A 201 -6.13 1.80 5.58
C LEU A 201 -6.63 1.42 6.99
N LEU A 202 -6.30 2.21 8.01
CA LEU A 202 -6.71 1.95 9.38
C LEU A 202 -8.24 1.96 9.56
N LEU A 203 -8.96 2.82 8.82
CA LEU A 203 -10.43 2.87 8.83
C LEU A 203 -11.08 1.54 8.42
N HIS A 204 -10.36 0.69 7.70
CA HIS A 204 -10.83 -0.59 7.20
C HIS A 204 -10.32 -1.79 8.03
N LYS A 205 -9.65 -1.55 9.15
CA LYS A 205 -9.16 -2.61 10.03
C LYS A 205 -10.34 -3.31 10.72
N VAL A 206 -10.67 -4.51 10.25
CA VAL A 206 -11.75 -5.33 10.77
C VAL A 206 -11.22 -6.21 11.91
N LYS A 207 -11.93 -6.21 13.04
CA LYS A 207 -11.72 -7.25 14.06
C LYS A 207 -12.27 -8.56 13.52
N ARG A 208 -11.41 -9.55 13.32
CA ARG A 208 -11.84 -10.89 12.91
C ARG A 208 -12.75 -11.48 13.99
N MET A 209 -14.03 -11.58 13.69
CA MET A 209 -15.00 -12.30 14.50
C MET A 209 -15.09 -13.73 14.01
N TYR A 210 -15.06 -14.69 14.93
CA TYR A 210 -15.25 -16.08 14.59
C TYR A 210 -16.68 -16.29 14.08
N HIS A 211 -16.78 -16.85 12.87
CA HIS A 211 -18.03 -17.36 12.33
C HIS A 211 -17.87 -18.88 12.22
N PRO A 212 -18.77 -19.68 12.81
CA PRO A 212 -18.70 -21.12 12.69
C PRO A 212 -18.80 -21.52 11.21
N PRO A 213 -18.03 -22.52 10.76
CA PRO A 213 -18.14 -23.01 9.38
C PRO A 213 -19.55 -23.51 9.11
N SER A 214 -20.03 -23.36 7.86
CA SER A 214 -21.34 -23.88 7.47
C SER A 214 -21.39 -25.39 7.69
N LYS A 215 -22.53 -25.87 8.21
CA LYS A 215 -22.82 -27.29 8.35
C LYS A 215 -23.33 -27.91 7.04
N PHE A 216 -23.67 -27.08 6.06
CA PHE A 216 -24.21 -27.48 4.78
C PHE A 216 -23.16 -27.32 3.69
N PRO A 217 -23.10 -28.23 2.70
CA PRO A 217 -22.17 -28.12 1.60
C PRO A 217 -22.48 -26.89 0.76
N SER A 218 -21.45 -26.16 0.31
CA SER A 218 -21.62 -25.12 -0.68
C SER A 218 -21.93 -25.71 -2.05
N THR A 219 -22.65 -24.94 -2.86
CA THR A 219 -22.92 -25.29 -4.26
C THR A 219 -22.27 -24.27 -5.17
N PHE A 220 -21.81 -24.73 -6.32
CA PHE A 220 -21.05 -23.91 -7.26
C PHE A 220 -21.77 -23.79 -8.60
N ARG A 221 -21.75 -22.61 -9.21
CA ARG A 221 -22.24 -22.39 -10.57
C ARG A 221 -21.28 -21.49 -11.32
N ASP A 222 -21.00 -21.87 -12.56
CA ASP A 222 -20.23 -21.05 -13.46
C ASP A 222 -21.19 -20.21 -14.32
N VAL A 223 -20.88 -18.92 -14.45
CA VAL A 223 -21.63 -17.99 -15.29
C VAL A 223 -20.64 -17.23 -16.17
N SER A 224 -20.93 -17.17 -17.46
CA SER A 224 -20.21 -16.29 -18.40
C SER A 224 -21.06 -15.08 -18.71
N VAL A 225 -20.48 -13.89 -18.57
CA VAL A 225 -21.15 -12.61 -18.85
C VAL A 225 -20.36 -11.88 -19.93
N ILE A 226 -21.04 -11.53 -21.02
CA ILE A 226 -20.46 -10.71 -22.09
C ILE A 226 -20.76 -9.25 -21.79
N VAL A 227 -19.71 -8.45 -21.68
CA VAL A 227 -19.79 -7.01 -21.36
C VAL A 227 -18.91 -6.20 -22.31
N PRO A 228 -19.16 -4.89 -22.44
CA PRO A 228 -18.23 -4.00 -23.14
C PRO A 228 -16.83 -4.05 -22.50
N ILE A 229 -15.77 -3.90 -23.30
CA ILE A 229 -14.37 -3.88 -22.80
C ILE A 229 -14.13 -2.73 -21.81
N SER A 230 -14.93 -1.67 -21.88
CA SER A 230 -14.90 -0.55 -20.93
C SER A 230 -15.50 -0.88 -19.56
N MET A 231 -16.20 -2.01 -19.42
CA MET A 231 -16.82 -2.42 -18.16
C MET A 231 -15.75 -2.90 -17.18
N ASP A 232 -15.74 -2.30 -16.00
CA ASP A 232 -14.85 -2.69 -14.92
C ASP A 232 -15.30 -4.01 -14.27
N THR A 233 -14.34 -4.92 -14.08
CA THR A 233 -14.59 -6.27 -13.52
C THR A 233 -15.03 -6.23 -12.07
N PHE A 234 -14.61 -5.22 -11.30
CA PHE A 234 -15.03 -5.05 -9.92
C PHE A 234 -16.51 -4.69 -9.82
N THR A 235 -16.98 -3.78 -10.68
CA THR A 235 -18.41 -3.44 -10.76
C THR A 235 -19.26 -4.67 -11.07
N LEU A 236 -18.82 -5.48 -12.03
CA LEU A 236 -19.51 -6.71 -12.43
C LEU A 236 -19.52 -7.75 -11.29
N ARG A 237 -18.37 -8.00 -10.65
CA ARG A 237 -18.24 -8.92 -9.52
C ARG A 237 -19.12 -8.49 -8.35
N ARG A 238 -19.18 -7.19 -8.05
CA ARG A 238 -20.03 -6.63 -6.98
C ARG A 238 -21.52 -6.84 -7.27
N GLN A 239 -21.94 -6.60 -8.51
CA GLN A 239 -23.33 -6.84 -8.92
C GLN A 239 -23.71 -8.32 -8.82
N LEU A 240 -22.83 -9.23 -9.25
CA LEU A 240 -23.05 -10.68 -9.11
C LEU A 240 -23.14 -11.10 -7.64
N PHE A 241 -22.26 -10.57 -6.79
CA PHE A 241 -22.29 -10.86 -5.35
C PHE A 241 -23.56 -10.34 -4.67
N GLN A 242 -24.02 -9.15 -5.05
CA GLN A 242 -25.24 -8.53 -4.49
C GLN A 242 -26.54 -9.09 -5.08
N ALA A 243 -26.48 -9.93 -6.12
CA ALA A 243 -27.66 -10.45 -6.79
C ALA A 243 -28.52 -11.37 -5.90
N SER A 244 -27.93 -12.00 -4.88
CA SER A 244 -28.64 -12.86 -3.94
C SER A 244 -27.90 -12.97 -2.61
N MET A 245 -28.65 -13.06 -1.51
CA MET A 245 -28.10 -13.29 -0.16
C MET A 245 -27.37 -14.62 -0.01
N PHE A 246 -27.61 -15.58 -0.92
CA PHE A 246 -26.98 -16.89 -0.91
C PHE A 246 -25.63 -16.90 -1.64
N VAL A 247 -25.27 -15.84 -2.38
CA VAL A 247 -23.97 -15.78 -3.03
C VAL A 247 -22.92 -15.48 -1.96
N HIS A 248 -22.13 -16.49 -1.62
CA HIS A 248 -21.11 -16.43 -0.60
C HIS A 248 -19.77 -15.93 -1.15
N ASP A 249 -19.44 -16.30 -2.39
CA ASP A 249 -18.25 -15.80 -3.09
C ASP A 249 -18.47 -15.74 -4.61
N VAL A 250 -17.70 -14.87 -5.27
CA VAL A 250 -17.66 -14.72 -6.73
C VAL A 250 -16.20 -14.61 -7.14
N LYS A 251 -15.71 -15.52 -7.97
CA LYS A 251 -14.31 -15.51 -8.46
C LYS A 251 -14.29 -15.43 -9.98
N LEU A 252 -13.60 -14.43 -10.53
CA LEU A 252 -13.27 -14.40 -11.94
C LEU A 252 -12.17 -15.44 -12.20
N PHE A 253 -12.36 -16.32 -13.17
CA PHE A 253 -11.36 -17.34 -13.51
C PHE A 253 -10.96 -17.33 -14.99
N ASP A 254 -11.74 -16.71 -15.87
CA ASP A 254 -11.40 -16.56 -17.28
C ASP A 254 -11.92 -15.25 -17.87
N ALA A 255 -11.21 -14.72 -18.86
CA ALA A 255 -11.53 -13.52 -19.60
C ALA A 255 -11.18 -13.70 -21.08
N HIS A 256 -12.19 -13.84 -21.92
CA HIS A 256 -12.01 -14.11 -23.35
C HIS A 256 -12.56 -12.97 -24.22
N PRO A 257 -11.73 -12.28 -25.03
CA PRO A 257 -12.21 -11.30 -26.00
C PRO A 257 -13.18 -11.96 -27.00
N GLN A 258 -14.37 -11.39 -27.16
CA GLN A 258 -15.37 -11.89 -28.14
C GLN A 258 -15.39 -11.03 -29.40
N SER A 259 -15.07 -9.74 -29.29
CA SER A 259 -14.92 -8.80 -30.40
C SER A 259 -14.02 -7.64 -29.99
N ASP A 260 -13.78 -6.70 -30.90
CA ASP A 260 -13.03 -5.46 -30.62
C ASP A 260 -13.72 -4.55 -29.57
N THR A 261 -14.97 -4.83 -29.22
CA THR A 261 -15.75 -4.02 -28.26
C THR A 261 -16.27 -4.80 -27.06
N THR A 262 -16.20 -6.14 -27.08
CA THR A 262 -16.77 -6.99 -26.03
C THR A 262 -15.81 -8.06 -25.53
N VAL A 263 -15.92 -8.36 -24.24
CA VAL A 263 -15.19 -9.41 -23.54
C VAL A 263 -16.17 -10.29 -22.79
N SER A 264 -15.94 -11.59 -22.81
CA SER A 264 -16.65 -12.58 -22.01
C SER A 264 -15.85 -12.86 -20.74
N PHE A 265 -16.41 -12.53 -19.59
CA PHE A 265 -15.84 -12.86 -18.30
C PHE A 265 -16.54 -14.09 -17.71
N ALA A 266 -15.78 -15.11 -17.31
CA ALA A 266 -16.30 -16.31 -16.66
C ALA A 266 -16.06 -16.26 -15.15
N PHE A 267 -17.14 -16.46 -14.39
CA PHE A 267 -17.16 -16.39 -12.94
C PHE A 267 -17.60 -17.71 -12.32
N HIS A 268 -16.93 -18.10 -11.24
CA HIS A 268 -17.33 -19.15 -10.34
C HIS A 268 -18.09 -18.53 -9.17
N LEU A 269 -19.37 -18.85 -9.04
CA LEU A 269 -20.22 -18.40 -7.93
C LEU A 269 -20.34 -19.52 -6.91
N GLU A 270 -19.95 -19.24 -5.68
CA GLU A 270 -20.19 -20.12 -4.53
C GLU A 270 -21.47 -19.68 -3.81
N PHE A 271 -22.35 -20.64 -3.55
CA PHE A 271 -23.56 -20.44 -2.77
C PHE A 271 -23.49 -21.24 -1.47
N ALA A 272 -23.77 -20.58 -0.34
CA ALA A 272 -23.75 -21.18 0.99
C ALA A 272 -24.82 -20.61 1.92
#